data_AF-A0A401Q480-F1
#
_entry.id   AF-A0A401Q480-F1
#
_cell.length_a   1.000
_cell.length_b   1.000
_cell.length_c   1.000
_cell.angle_alpha   90.00
_cell.angle_beta   90.00
_cell.angle_gamma   90.00
#
_symmetry.space_group_name_H-M   'P 1'
#
loop_
_entity.id
_entity.type
_entity.pdbx_description
1 polymer ?
#
loop_
_entity_poly.entity_id
_entity_poly.type
_entity_poly.pdbx_seq_one_letter_code
_entity_poly.pdbx_strand_id
1 'polypeptide(L)'
;MEGESRRRSAVAYAAQKPWILNNTVEENITFGNPFNKQRYKAVIEACSLQPDIDILPQGDQTQIGERGINLSGGQRQRISVARSLYQRTNVVFLDDPFSALDVHLSDHLMQEGILKLLQEEKRTVVLVTHKLQYLPHADWIIAMKDGTIQREGTLKDIQNSDPELFELWKTLMNRQDQELEKETVAGSKTALERKNLRRAMYSREALLKTLQEAEDEEDVTESDDEDNLSSVLRQRAKMPWRACGKYLSSAGCLLLPLLIFSQLFKHTVMVAIDYWLAKWTSDAIQVKIEAEKRNCSLIQDCRFNHSNYTIVFSILCCLGIVLCLVTSIAVEWTGLKVTKELHKSLLNKVILAPMRFFETTPLGNILNRFSADTNIIDQHIPATLECLIRSTLLCVSALAVISYVTPVFLIALVPLAVAYYFIQKYFRVASRDLQQLDDSTQLPLLSHFSETVEGLTTIRALR
;
A
#
# COMPACT_ATOMS: atom_id res chain seq x y z
N MET A 1 14.87 22.51 42.46
CA MET A 1 14.27 21.37 43.16
C MET A 1 14.21 20.22 42.17
N GLU A 2 15.23 19.38 42.19
CA GLU A 2 15.30 18.16 41.38
C GLU A 2 14.26 17.18 41.90
N GLY A 3 13.34 16.80 41.02
CA GLY A 3 12.12 16.09 41.36
C GLY A 3 12.39 14.68 41.88
N GLU A 4 11.75 14.36 43.00
CA GLU A 4 11.59 12.99 43.48
C GLU A 4 11.11 12.09 42.34
N SER A 5 11.91 11.05 42.04
CA SER A 5 11.55 10.00 41.09
C SER A 5 10.41 9.14 41.68
N ARG A 6 9.18 9.65 41.59
CA ARG A 6 7.97 8.87 41.85
C ARG A 6 7.87 7.79 40.78
N ARG A 7 7.80 6.52 41.19
CA ARG A 7 7.53 5.39 40.28
C ARG A 7 6.26 5.70 39.50
N ARG A 8 6.39 5.82 38.17
CA ARG A 8 5.24 6.01 37.28
C ARG A 8 4.39 4.74 37.34
N SER A 9 3.11 4.92 37.62
CA SER A 9 2.12 3.84 37.52
C SER A 9 1.44 3.97 36.15
N ALA A 10 1.01 2.86 35.57
CA ALA A 10 0.27 2.86 34.31
C ALA A 10 -0.97 3.77 34.39
N VAL A 11 -1.14 4.62 33.38
CA VAL A 11 -2.23 5.59 33.27
C VAL A 11 -3.01 5.34 31.98
N ALA A 12 -4.34 5.37 32.04
CA ALA A 12 -5.14 5.33 30.82
C ALA A 12 -5.12 6.71 30.16
N TYR A 13 -4.92 6.76 28.84
CA TYR A 13 -4.83 8.03 28.10
C TYR A 13 -5.60 7.95 26.79
N ALA A 14 -6.56 8.86 26.62
CA ALA A 14 -7.20 9.15 25.34
C ALA A 14 -6.70 10.52 24.84
N ALA A 15 -5.98 10.52 23.72
CA ALA A 15 -5.48 11.74 23.09
C ALA A 15 -6.57 12.48 22.29
N GLN A 16 -6.38 13.79 22.09
CA GLN A 16 -7.28 14.61 21.27
C GLN A 16 -7.38 14.10 19.83
N LYS A 17 -6.25 13.64 19.26
CA LYS A 17 -6.24 12.92 17.97
C LYS A 17 -6.33 11.42 18.25
N PRO A 18 -7.43 10.74 17.90
CA PRO A 18 -7.60 9.33 18.22
C PRO A 18 -6.66 8.47 17.39
N TRP A 19 -5.99 7.54 18.06
CA TRP A 19 -5.08 6.59 17.45
C TRP A 19 -5.64 5.17 17.55
N ILE A 20 -5.75 4.48 16.41
CA ILE A 20 -6.38 3.17 16.26
C ILE A 20 -5.36 2.24 15.57
N LEU A 21 -5.25 1.02 16.07
CA LEU A 21 -4.42 -0.04 15.47
C LEU A 21 -5.13 -0.66 14.27
N ASN A 22 -4.35 -1.14 13.30
CA ASN A 22 -4.87 -1.93 12.16
C ASN A 22 -5.27 -3.34 12.61
N ASN A 23 -6.35 -3.45 13.37
CA ASN A 23 -6.82 -4.69 13.97
C ASN A 23 -8.34 -4.66 14.19
N THR A 24 -8.92 -5.65 14.85
CA THR A 24 -10.36 -5.68 15.14
C THR A 24 -10.79 -4.55 16.08
N VAL A 25 -12.08 -4.21 16.09
CA VAL A 25 -12.64 -3.24 17.04
C VAL A 25 -12.42 -3.75 18.48
N GLU A 26 -12.61 -5.05 18.72
CA GLU A 26 -12.37 -5.68 20.01
C GLU A 26 -10.91 -5.52 20.47
N GLU A 27 -9.94 -5.84 19.62
CA GLU A 27 -8.51 -5.72 19.96
C GLU A 27 -8.09 -4.27 20.21
N ASN A 28 -8.70 -3.33 19.49
CA ASN A 28 -8.50 -1.91 19.71
C ASN A 28 -9.00 -1.44 21.09
N ILE A 29 -10.10 -2.00 21.60
CA ILE A 29 -10.67 -1.62 22.90
C ILE A 29 -9.96 -2.36 24.04
N THR A 30 -9.70 -3.66 23.89
CA THR A 30 -9.01 -4.46 24.90
C THR A 30 -7.54 -4.10 25.05
N PHE A 31 -6.88 -3.77 23.93
CA PHE A 31 -5.51 -3.25 23.86
C PHE A 31 -4.51 -4.11 24.68
N GLY A 32 -4.52 -5.42 24.44
CA GLY A 32 -3.65 -6.39 25.12
C GLY A 32 -4.09 -6.81 26.52
N ASN A 33 -5.17 -6.25 27.07
CA ASN A 33 -5.78 -6.73 28.31
C ASN A 33 -6.67 -7.95 28.06
N PRO A 34 -6.84 -8.85 29.06
CA PRO A 34 -7.74 -9.99 28.91
C PRO A 34 -9.17 -9.54 28.60
N PHE A 35 -9.82 -10.24 27.68
CA PHE A 35 -11.21 -9.98 27.33
C PHE A 35 -12.14 -10.35 28.49
N ASN A 36 -12.96 -9.39 28.92
CA ASN A 36 -14.00 -9.58 29.93
C ASN A 36 -15.32 -9.09 29.38
N LYS A 37 -16.21 -10.05 29.07
CA LYS A 37 -17.49 -9.78 28.41
C LYS A 37 -18.37 -8.77 29.15
N GLN A 38 -18.40 -8.79 30.49
CA GLN A 38 -19.23 -7.89 31.28
C GLN A 38 -18.69 -6.45 31.20
N ARG A 39 -17.39 -6.27 31.41
CA ARG A 39 -16.74 -4.95 31.31
C ARG A 39 -16.79 -4.42 29.90
N TYR A 40 -16.53 -5.26 28.90
CA TYR A 40 -16.57 -4.89 27.50
C TYR A 40 -17.96 -4.36 27.13
N LYS A 41 -19.02 -5.09 27.49
CA LYS A 41 -20.41 -4.65 27.26
C LYS A 41 -20.72 -3.32 27.96
N ALA A 42 -20.32 -3.15 29.22
CA ALA A 42 -20.54 -1.91 29.96
C ALA A 42 -19.83 -0.71 29.29
N VAL A 43 -18.61 -0.91 28.79
CA VAL A 43 -17.86 0.14 28.08
C VAL A 43 -18.47 0.46 26.72
N ILE A 44 -18.89 -0.55 25.96
CA ILE A 44 -19.57 -0.35 24.67
C ILE A 44 -20.87 0.44 24.84
N GLU A 45 -21.65 0.11 25.88
CA GLU A 45 -22.88 0.83 26.24
C GLU A 45 -22.58 2.26 26.68
N ALA A 46 -21.63 2.47 27.60
CA ALA A 46 -21.26 3.80 28.08
C ALA A 46 -20.74 4.74 26.97
N CYS A 47 -20.03 4.19 25.96
CA CYS A 47 -19.58 4.93 24.80
C CYS A 47 -20.58 4.99 23.64
N SER A 48 -21.79 4.42 23.78
CA SER A 48 -22.80 4.33 22.71
C SER A 48 -22.25 3.74 21.41
N LEU A 49 -21.37 2.74 21.49
CA LEU A 49 -20.71 2.13 20.33
C LEU A 49 -21.53 1.00 19.68
N GLN A 50 -22.55 0.48 20.36
CA GLN A 50 -23.37 -0.63 19.85
C GLN A 50 -23.95 -0.38 18.45
N PRO A 51 -24.58 0.79 18.15
CA PRO A 51 -25.12 1.05 16.83
C PRO A 51 -24.05 1.10 15.74
N ASP A 52 -22.82 1.50 16.07
CA ASP A 52 -21.72 1.52 15.11
C ASP A 52 -21.21 0.11 14.82
N ILE A 53 -21.15 -0.75 15.85
CA ILE A 53 -20.74 -2.16 15.73
C ILE A 53 -21.76 -2.94 14.89
N ASP A 54 -23.06 -2.73 15.12
CA ASP A 54 -24.14 -3.45 14.40
C ASP A 54 -24.15 -3.16 12.89
N ILE A 55 -23.54 -2.05 12.45
CA ILE A 55 -23.44 -1.67 11.03
C ILE A 55 -22.24 -2.37 10.36
N LEU A 56 -21.25 -2.82 11.13
CA LEU A 56 -20.05 -3.45 10.59
C LEU A 56 -20.36 -4.89 10.14
N PRO A 57 -19.77 -5.36 9.02
CA PRO A 57 -20.12 -6.65 8.42
C PRO A 57 -19.83 -7.86 9.32
N GLN A 58 -18.83 -7.76 10.21
CA GLN A 58 -18.46 -8.81 11.17
C GLN A 58 -18.60 -8.32 12.62
N GLY A 59 -19.40 -7.27 12.87
CA GLY A 59 -19.53 -6.69 14.20
C GLY A 59 -18.19 -6.20 14.76
N ASP A 60 -17.89 -6.57 16.00
CA ASP A 60 -16.67 -6.19 16.73
C ASP A 60 -15.40 -6.91 16.26
N GLN A 61 -15.54 -8.01 15.52
CA GLN A 61 -14.43 -8.73 14.87
C GLN A 61 -14.00 -8.09 13.55
N THR A 62 -14.70 -7.05 13.09
CA THR A 62 -14.36 -6.34 11.87
C THR A 62 -12.99 -5.66 12.00
N GLN A 63 -12.10 -5.90 11.04
CA GLN A 63 -10.82 -5.19 10.95
C GLN A 63 -11.04 -3.71 10.61
N ILE A 64 -10.48 -2.81 11.43
CA ILE A 64 -10.56 -1.36 11.28
C ILE A 64 -9.16 -0.75 11.11
N GLY A 65 -9.10 0.45 10.51
CA GLY A 65 -7.85 1.15 10.23
C GLY A 65 -7.54 1.24 8.74
N GLU A 66 -6.30 1.56 8.38
CA GLU A 66 -5.86 1.78 6.98
C GLU A 66 -6.03 0.55 6.08
N ARG A 67 -5.93 -0.65 6.65
CA ARG A 67 -6.13 -1.94 5.96
C ARG A 67 -7.55 -2.48 6.09
N GLY A 68 -8.37 -1.88 6.96
CA GLY A 68 -9.70 -2.32 7.29
C GLY A 68 -10.77 -1.33 6.84
N ILE A 69 -11.90 -1.33 7.53
CA ILE A 69 -12.96 -0.34 7.29
C ILE A 69 -12.53 1.01 7.87
N ASN A 70 -12.64 2.05 7.04
CA ASN A 70 -12.43 3.42 7.48
C ASN A 70 -13.59 3.89 8.36
N LEU A 71 -13.25 4.36 9.56
CA LEU A 71 -14.19 4.87 10.54
C LEU A 71 -14.32 6.39 10.47
N SER A 72 -15.50 6.91 10.82
CA SER A 72 -15.70 8.35 10.96
C SER A 72 -14.87 8.94 12.12
N GLY A 73 -14.67 10.27 12.13
CA GLY A 73 -13.95 10.95 13.21
C GLY A 73 -14.52 10.64 14.60
N GLY A 74 -15.84 10.73 14.77
CA GLY A 74 -16.52 10.45 16.04
C GLY A 74 -16.49 8.97 16.44
N GLN A 75 -16.48 8.03 15.48
CA GLN A 75 -16.30 6.60 15.77
C GLN A 75 -14.90 6.31 16.31
N ARG A 76 -13.86 6.84 15.64
CA ARG A 76 -12.47 6.70 16.11
C ARG A 76 -12.29 7.30 17.51
N GLN A 77 -12.89 8.46 17.76
CA GLN A 77 -12.86 9.10 19.08
C GLN A 77 -13.48 8.21 20.15
N ARG A 78 -14.68 7.68 19.92
CA ARG A 78 -15.36 6.80 20.88
C ARG A 78 -14.61 5.50 21.14
N ILE A 79 -13.98 4.90 20.13
CA ILE A 79 -13.15 3.71 20.33
C ILE A 79 -11.89 4.04 21.16
N SER A 80 -11.25 5.19 20.90
CA SER A 80 -10.11 5.68 21.70
C SER A 80 -10.49 5.89 23.17
N VAL A 81 -11.65 6.49 23.43
CA VAL A 81 -12.17 6.67 24.80
C VAL A 81 -12.55 5.33 25.43
N ALA A 82 -13.24 4.45 24.70
CA ALA A 82 -13.60 3.11 25.16
C ALA A 82 -12.37 2.30 25.59
N ARG A 83 -11.26 2.39 24.84
CA ARG A 83 -9.97 1.79 25.23
C ARG A 83 -9.52 2.28 26.61
N SER A 84 -9.56 3.58 26.86
CA SER A 84 -9.15 4.17 28.14
C SER A 84 -10.07 3.78 29.30
N LEU A 85 -11.38 3.67 29.06
CA LEU A 85 -12.35 3.20 30.05
C LEU A 85 -12.18 1.71 30.38
N TYR A 86 -11.93 0.89 29.34
CA TYR A 86 -11.77 -0.55 29.48
C TYR A 86 -10.53 -0.92 30.30
N GLN A 87 -9.46 -0.14 30.22
CA GLN A 87 -8.26 -0.36 31.01
C GLN A 87 -8.53 -0.19 32.51
N ARG A 88 -7.88 -1.03 33.33
CA ARG A 88 -7.97 -1.01 34.80
C ARG A 88 -6.81 -0.23 35.41
N THR A 89 -6.74 1.07 35.14
CA THR A 89 -5.72 1.98 35.70
C THR A 89 -6.32 2.88 36.77
N ASN A 90 -5.54 3.34 37.75
CA ASN A 90 -6.09 4.21 38.81
C ASN A 90 -6.35 5.65 38.33
N VAL A 91 -5.66 6.08 37.27
CA VAL A 91 -5.74 7.42 36.71
C VAL A 91 -6.14 7.33 35.24
N VAL A 92 -7.02 8.22 34.80
CA VAL A 92 -7.49 8.34 33.40
C VAL A 92 -7.33 9.78 32.94
N PHE A 93 -6.54 9.98 31.88
CA PHE A 93 -6.44 11.26 31.16
C PHE A 93 -7.31 11.21 29.91
N LEU A 94 -8.23 12.17 29.79
CA LEU A 94 -9.06 12.35 28.61
C LEU A 94 -8.80 13.74 28.03
N ASP A 95 -8.12 13.77 26.88
CA ASP A 95 -7.75 15.00 26.19
C ASP A 95 -8.77 15.30 25.08
N ASP A 96 -9.70 16.21 25.38
CA ASP A 96 -10.80 16.67 24.53
C ASP A 96 -11.61 15.52 23.87
N PRO A 97 -12.19 14.60 24.68
CA PRO A 97 -12.88 13.40 24.18
C PRO A 97 -14.15 13.71 23.36
N PHE A 98 -14.66 14.94 23.41
CA PHE A 98 -15.95 15.33 22.84
C PHE A 98 -15.87 16.10 21.52
N SER A 99 -14.66 16.43 21.06
CA SER A 99 -14.43 17.32 19.91
C SER A 99 -15.08 16.82 18.60
N ALA A 100 -15.08 15.51 18.38
CA ALA A 100 -15.65 14.88 17.18
C ALA A 100 -17.04 14.26 17.39
N LEU A 101 -17.67 14.53 18.55
CA LEU A 101 -18.96 13.98 18.94
C LEU A 101 -20.06 15.04 18.87
N ASP A 102 -21.24 14.62 18.43
CA ASP A 102 -22.44 15.43 18.59
C ASP A 102 -22.77 15.61 20.07
N VAL A 103 -23.68 16.53 20.36
CA VAL A 103 -24.07 16.89 21.71
C VAL A 103 -24.65 15.69 22.45
N HIS A 104 -25.59 14.98 21.84
CA HIS A 104 -26.28 13.86 22.49
C HIS A 104 -25.31 12.72 22.85
N LEU A 105 -24.36 12.38 21.97
CA LEU A 105 -23.34 11.38 22.31
C LEU A 105 -22.34 11.93 23.32
N SER A 106 -22.02 13.23 23.28
CA SER A 106 -21.14 13.86 24.27
C SER A 106 -21.74 13.80 25.67
N ASP A 107 -23.02 14.14 25.81
CA ASP A 107 -23.75 14.11 27.08
C ASP A 107 -23.89 12.69 27.61
N HIS A 108 -24.23 11.74 26.74
CA HIS A 108 -24.27 10.33 27.11
C HIS A 108 -22.92 9.83 27.62
N LEU A 109 -21.83 10.12 26.88
CA LEU A 109 -20.48 9.72 27.27
C LEU A 109 -20.07 10.36 28.60
N MET A 110 -20.44 11.62 28.84
CA MET A 110 -20.16 12.31 30.09
C MET A 110 -20.90 11.66 31.26
N GLN A 111 -22.21 11.42 31.13
CA GLN A 111 -23.03 10.85 32.20
C GLN A 111 -22.71 9.38 32.47
N GLU A 112 -22.80 8.52 31.46
CA GLU A 112 -22.66 7.08 31.64
C GLU A 112 -21.19 6.63 31.69
N GLY A 113 -20.31 7.25 30.89
CA GLY A 113 -18.90 6.88 30.84
C GLY A 113 -18.06 7.50 31.95
N ILE A 114 -18.10 8.82 32.07
CA ILE A 114 -17.20 9.54 33.00
C ILE A 114 -17.79 9.58 34.41
N LEU A 115 -19.02 10.08 34.55
CA LEU A 115 -19.63 10.28 35.87
C LEU A 115 -20.13 8.99 36.51
N LYS A 116 -20.67 8.04 35.76
CA LYS A 116 -21.16 6.78 36.34
C LYS A 116 -20.06 5.73 36.42
N LEU A 117 -19.56 5.26 35.28
CA LEU A 117 -18.63 4.14 35.22
C LEU A 117 -17.30 4.41 35.95
N LEU A 118 -16.62 5.54 35.68
CA LEU A 118 -15.33 5.83 36.33
C LEU A 118 -15.46 6.23 37.81
N GLN A 119 -16.57 6.89 38.18
CA GLN A 119 -16.80 7.30 39.57
C GLN A 119 -17.18 6.10 40.46
N GLU A 120 -18.00 5.17 39.96
CA GLU A 120 -18.30 3.90 40.64
C GLU A 120 -17.02 3.07 40.90
N GLU A 121 -16.07 3.12 39.96
CA GLU A 121 -14.75 2.50 40.09
C GLU A 121 -13.76 3.27 40.98
N LYS A 122 -14.13 4.46 41.47
CA LYS A 122 -13.29 5.35 42.30
C LYS A 122 -11.93 5.67 41.66
N ARG A 123 -11.92 5.93 40.34
CA ARG A 123 -10.72 6.28 39.59
C ARG A 123 -10.53 7.79 39.55
N THR A 124 -9.27 8.24 39.55
CA THR A 124 -8.96 9.66 39.33
C THR A 124 -9.07 9.97 37.84
N VAL A 125 -9.93 10.92 37.48
CA VAL A 125 -10.13 11.33 36.09
C VAL A 125 -9.65 12.77 35.91
N VAL A 126 -8.83 12.98 34.90
CA VAL A 126 -8.41 14.32 34.47
C VAL A 126 -8.92 14.53 33.05
N LEU A 127 -9.90 15.41 32.93
CA LEU A 127 -10.56 15.76 31.67
C LEU A 127 -10.08 17.14 31.23
N VAL A 128 -9.45 17.21 30.06
CA VAL A 128 -9.13 18.46 29.37
C VAL A 128 -10.21 18.68 28.33
N THR A 129 -10.90 19.82 28.36
CA THR A 129 -11.97 20.12 27.42
C THR A 129 -12.16 21.61 27.24
N HIS A 130 -12.59 22.01 26.04
CA HIS A 130 -13.04 23.37 25.74
C HIS A 130 -14.56 23.53 25.89
N LYS A 131 -15.30 22.44 26.12
CA LYS A 131 -16.76 22.45 26.33
C LYS A 131 -17.07 22.84 27.77
N LEU A 132 -17.45 24.10 27.96
CA LEU A 132 -17.69 24.66 29.30
C LEU A 132 -18.94 24.07 29.97
N GLN A 133 -19.93 23.59 29.21
CA GLN A 133 -21.18 23.00 29.74
C GLN A 133 -20.98 21.89 30.79
N TYR A 134 -19.82 21.23 30.79
CA TYR A 134 -19.49 20.13 31.68
C TYR A 134 -18.78 20.53 32.97
N LEU A 135 -18.36 21.79 33.07
CA LEU A 135 -17.64 22.35 34.21
C LEU A 135 -18.39 22.23 35.56
N PRO A 136 -19.74 22.31 35.63
CA PRO A 136 -20.48 22.09 36.88
C PRO A 136 -20.35 20.69 37.48
N HIS A 137 -19.95 19.69 36.68
CA HIS A 137 -19.78 18.31 37.14
C HIS A 137 -18.37 18.03 37.68
N ALA A 138 -17.44 18.98 37.58
CA ALA A 138 -16.06 18.80 38.02
C ALA A 138 -15.91 19.07 39.52
N ASP A 139 -15.22 18.17 40.22
CA ASP A 139 -14.87 18.35 41.63
C ASP A 139 -13.82 19.46 41.83
N TRP A 140 -12.87 19.56 40.89
CA TRP A 140 -11.78 20.53 40.91
C TRP A 140 -11.45 21.00 39.50
N ILE A 141 -11.29 22.30 39.32
CA ILE A 141 -11.07 22.93 38.01
C ILE A 141 -9.71 23.61 38.02
N ILE A 142 -8.96 23.47 36.93
CA ILE A 142 -7.70 24.17 36.68
C ILE A 142 -7.85 24.96 35.38
N ALA A 143 -7.87 26.29 35.49
CA ALA A 143 -7.89 27.20 34.35
C ALA A 143 -6.48 27.60 33.98
N MET A 144 -6.11 27.42 32.72
CA MET A 144 -4.79 27.78 32.19
C MET A 144 -4.90 28.88 31.14
N LYS A 145 -3.92 29.80 31.14
CA LYS A 145 -3.78 30.87 30.15
C LYS A 145 -2.31 31.11 29.85
N ASP A 146 -1.96 31.22 28.57
CA ASP A 146 -0.60 31.53 28.09
C ASP A 146 0.50 30.61 28.69
N GLY A 147 0.18 29.32 28.88
CA GLY A 147 1.11 28.32 29.43
C GLY A 147 1.27 28.36 30.96
N THR A 148 0.49 29.18 31.66
CA THR A 148 0.50 29.29 33.13
C THR A 148 -0.86 28.95 33.74
N ILE A 149 -0.88 28.47 34.99
CA ILE A 149 -2.12 28.25 35.73
C ILE A 149 -2.65 29.62 36.17
N GLN A 150 -3.84 29.98 35.71
CA GLN A 150 -4.51 31.23 36.06
C GLN A 150 -5.25 31.08 37.41
N ARG A 151 -6.03 30.00 37.54
CA ARG A 151 -6.83 29.67 38.73
C ARG A 151 -6.96 28.16 38.89
N GLU A 152 -7.07 27.72 40.13
CA GLU A 152 -7.41 26.34 40.48
C GLU A 152 -8.33 26.35 41.72
N GLY A 153 -9.31 25.45 41.77
CA GLY A 153 -10.27 25.40 42.87
C GLY A 153 -11.58 24.72 42.48
N THR A 154 -12.53 24.70 43.42
CA THR A 154 -13.91 24.33 43.09
C THR A 154 -14.59 25.44 42.29
N LEU A 155 -15.71 25.13 41.63
CA LEU A 155 -16.48 26.14 40.88
C LEU A 155 -16.88 27.34 41.76
N LYS A 156 -17.21 27.09 43.02
CA LYS A 156 -17.58 28.13 43.99
C LYS A 156 -16.38 29.00 44.39
N ASP A 157 -15.20 28.39 44.51
CA ASP A 157 -13.97 29.13 44.85
C ASP A 157 -13.58 30.07 43.70
N ILE A 158 -13.71 29.61 42.46
CA ILE A 158 -13.45 30.43 41.26
C ILE A 158 -14.47 31.57 41.15
N GLN A 159 -15.75 31.29 41.38
CA GLN A 159 -16.81 32.32 41.38
C GLN A 159 -16.54 33.44 42.39
N ASN A 160 -16.01 33.11 43.58
CA ASN A 160 -15.72 34.09 44.62
C ASN A 160 -14.40 34.83 44.39
N SER A 161 -13.39 34.16 43.82
CA SER A 161 -12.05 34.71 43.64
C SER A 161 -11.87 35.51 42.36
N ASP A 162 -12.63 35.20 41.30
CA ASP A 162 -12.56 35.87 40.01
C ASP A 162 -13.95 35.92 39.34
N PRO A 163 -14.81 36.86 39.75
CA PRO A 163 -16.17 36.96 39.24
C PRO A 163 -16.21 37.36 37.75
N GLU A 164 -15.20 38.07 37.25
CA GLU A 164 -15.11 38.44 35.83
C GLU A 164 -14.88 37.22 34.94
N LEU A 165 -13.97 36.33 35.36
CA LEU A 165 -13.72 35.06 34.67
C LEU A 165 -14.97 34.17 34.68
N PHE A 166 -15.67 34.11 35.81
CA PHE A 166 -16.89 33.33 35.95
C PHE A 166 -18.03 33.86 35.07
N GLU A 167 -18.25 35.18 35.01
CA GLU A 167 -19.25 35.78 34.11
C GLU A 167 -18.91 35.56 32.63
N LEU A 168 -17.61 35.59 32.27
CA LEU A 168 -17.17 35.22 30.93
C LEU A 168 -17.55 33.76 30.60
N TRP A 169 -17.24 32.82 31.49
CA TRP A 169 -17.57 31.40 31.29
C TRP A 169 -19.08 31.16 31.20
N LYS A 170 -19.86 31.82 32.06
CA LYS A 170 -21.32 31.75 32.05
C LYS A 170 -21.91 32.30 30.75
N THR A 171 -21.36 33.40 30.24
CA THR A 171 -21.76 33.97 28.94
C THR A 171 -21.44 33.00 27.80
N LEU A 172 -20.27 32.35 27.84
CA LEU A 172 -19.86 31.36 26.84
C LEU A 172 -20.68 30.07 26.92
N MET A 173 -21.03 29.58 28.11
CA MET A 173 -21.94 28.45 28.31
C MET A 173 -23.31 28.75 27.71
N ASN A 174 -23.92 29.88 28.05
CA ASN A 174 -25.22 30.26 27.51
C ASN A 174 -25.21 30.40 25.98
N ARG A 175 -24.09 30.86 25.41
CA ARG A 175 -23.92 30.95 23.96
C ARG A 175 -23.81 29.57 23.31
N GLN A 176 -23.05 28.66 23.93
CA GLN A 176 -22.97 27.26 23.49
C GLN A 176 -24.35 26.60 23.56
N ASP A 177 -25.11 26.77 24.66
CA ASP A 177 -26.47 26.23 24.80
C ASP A 177 -27.43 26.75 23.72
N GLN A 178 -27.33 28.02 23.34
CA GLN A 178 -28.15 28.60 22.26
C GLN A 178 -27.75 28.12 20.85
N GLU A 179 -26.47 27.86 20.61
CA GLU A 179 -25.99 27.23 19.37
C GLU A 179 -26.41 25.75 19.31
N LEU A 180 -26.38 25.07 20.46
CA LEU A 180 -26.86 23.70 20.67
C LEU A 180 -28.35 23.53 20.31
N GLU A 181 -29.23 24.43 20.79
CA GLU A 181 -30.66 24.40 20.46
C GLU A 181 -30.90 24.57 18.95
N LYS A 182 -30.06 25.35 18.27
CA LYS A 182 -30.17 25.53 16.81
C LYS A 182 -29.70 24.28 16.06
N GLU A 183 -28.60 23.65 16.50
CA GLU A 183 -28.07 22.43 15.87
C GLU A 183 -28.97 21.21 16.09
N THR A 184 -29.57 21.03 17.27
CA THR A 184 -30.52 19.94 17.54
C THR A 184 -31.78 20.04 16.67
N VAL A 185 -32.31 21.26 16.49
CA VAL A 185 -33.46 21.50 15.59
C VAL A 185 -33.10 21.26 14.12
N ALA A 186 -31.89 21.64 13.69
CA ALA A 186 -31.41 21.40 12.33
C ALA A 186 -31.12 19.90 12.07
N GLY A 187 -30.41 19.24 12.99
CA GLY A 187 -30.03 17.83 12.91
C GLY A 187 -31.23 16.89 12.91
N SER A 188 -32.30 17.20 13.65
CA SER A 188 -33.55 16.43 13.61
C SER A 188 -34.21 16.46 12.22
N LYS A 189 -34.12 17.57 11.49
CA LYS A 189 -34.67 17.69 10.12
C LYS A 189 -33.80 16.92 9.12
N THR A 190 -32.48 17.06 9.20
CA THR A 190 -31.54 16.37 8.29
C THR A 190 -31.46 14.86 8.54
N ALA A 191 -31.61 14.41 9.79
CA ALA A 191 -31.64 12.99 10.14
C ALA A 191 -32.93 12.31 9.62
N LEU A 192 -34.06 13.01 9.66
CA LEU A 192 -35.32 12.55 9.07
C LEU A 192 -35.22 12.44 7.54
N GLU A 193 -34.61 13.44 6.89
CA GLU A 193 -34.32 13.40 5.43
C GLU A 193 -33.35 12.28 5.05
N ARG A 194 -32.26 12.07 5.81
CA ARG A 194 -31.32 10.94 5.60
C ARG A 194 -31.99 9.59 5.81
N LYS A 195 -32.88 9.45 6.81
CA LYS A 195 -33.67 8.22 7.02
C LYS A 195 -34.59 7.96 5.84
N ASN A 196 -35.24 9.00 5.30
CA ASN A 196 -36.12 8.90 4.14
C ASN A 196 -35.35 8.57 2.85
N LEU A 197 -34.18 9.18 2.63
CA LEU A 197 -33.29 8.87 1.50
C LEU A 197 -32.74 7.45 1.58
N ARG A 198 -32.32 6.99 2.76
CA ARG A 198 -31.90 5.59 2.98
C ARG A 198 -33.06 4.62 2.68
N ARG A 199 -34.28 4.91 3.15
CA ARG A 199 -35.46 4.08 2.87
C ARG A 199 -35.79 4.00 1.37
N ALA A 200 -35.61 5.10 0.63
CA ALA A 200 -35.78 5.15 -0.82
C ALA A 200 -34.65 4.42 -1.58
N MET A 201 -33.41 4.45 -1.08
CA MET A 201 -32.30 3.67 -1.64
C MET A 201 -32.52 2.16 -1.43
N TYR A 202 -32.95 1.73 -0.24
CA TYR A 202 -33.24 0.32 0.03
C TYR A 202 -34.39 -0.24 -0.83
N SER A 203 -35.41 0.58 -1.16
CA SER A 203 -36.46 0.10 -2.08
C SER A 203 -35.98 0.00 -3.53
N ARG A 204 -35.01 0.84 -3.93
CA ARG A 204 -34.39 0.76 -5.27
C ARG A 204 -33.39 -0.40 -5.36
N GLU A 205 -32.72 -0.72 -4.26
CA GLU A 205 -31.79 -1.85 -4.15
C GLU A 205 -32.53 -3.19 -4.10
N ALA A 206 -33.70 -3.24 -3.45
CA ALA A 206 -34.62 -4.39 -3.55
C ALA A 206 -35.13 -4.58 -4.98
N LEU A 207 -35.48 -3.49 -5.69
CA LEU A 207 -35.93 -3.54 -7.08
C LEU A 207 -34.81 -4.02 -8.04
N LEU A 208 -33.58 -3.53 -7.85
CA LEU A 208 -32.41 -3.94 -8.63
C LEU A 208 -32.02 -5.40 -8.37
N LYS A 209 -32.13 -5.89 -7.13
CA LYS A 209 -31.97 -7.31 -6.82
C LYS A 209 -33.00 -8.18 -7.54
N THR A 210 -34.28 -7.81 -7.54
CA THR A 210 -35.29 -8.54 -8.31
C THR A 210 -35.09 -8.48 -9.83
N LEU A 211 -34.49 -7.42 -10.36
CA LEU A 211 -34.18 -7.32 -11.80
C LEU A 211 -32.93 -8.14 -12.16
N GLN A 212 -31.98 -8.25 -11.25
CA GLN A 212 -30.73 -9.00 -11.46
C GLN A 212 -30.95 -10.51 -11.25
N GLU A 213 -31.79 -10.91 -10.29
CA GLU A 213 -32.27 -12.28 -10.13
C GLU A 213 -33.11 -12.78 -11.33
N ALA A 214 -33.64 -11.88 -12.16
CA ALA A 214 -34.36 -12.23 -13.39
C ALA A 214 -33.47 -12.32 -14.64
N GLU A 215 -32.21 -11.83 -14.59
CA GLU A 215 -31.23 -11.94 -15.68
C GLU A 215 -30.20 -13.06 -15.44
N ASP A 216 -30.04 -13.54 -14.20
CA ASP A 216 -29.01 -14.53 -13.80
C ASP A 216 -29.47 -16.02 -13.90
N GLU A 217 -30.60 -16.33 -14.56
CA GLU A 217 -31.06 -17.73 -14.75
C GLU A 217 -30.26 -18.54 -15.81
N GLU A 218 -29.26 -17.97 -16.50
CA GLU A 218 -28.53 -18.70 -17.56
C GLU A 218 -27.06 -19.08 -17.28
N ASP A 219 -26.43 -18.74 -16.15
CA ASP A 219 -25.06 -19.23 -15.87
C ASP A 219 -24.81 -19.40 -14.36
N VAL A 220 -25.18 -20.57 -13.82
CA VAL A 220 -24.80 -20.98 -12.45
C VAL A 220 -23.57 -21.87 -12.51
N THR A 221 -22.42 -21.33 -12.10
CA THR A 221 -21.39 -22.11 -11.42
C THR A 221 -21.07 -21.44 -10.09
N GLU A 222 -21.36 -22.15 -9.00
CA GLU A 222 -21.17 -21.78 -7.61
C GLU A 222 -19.73 -21.32 -7.31
N SER A 223 -19.59 -20.21 -6.58
CA SER A 223 -18.34 -19.85 -5.90
C SER A 223 -18.63 -19.60 -4.43
N ASP A 224 -18.15 -20.51 -3.59
CA ASP A 224 -18.12 -20.39 -2.13
C ASP A 224 -17.30 -19.17 -1.68
N ASP A 225 -17.94 -18.34 -0.87
CA ASP A 225 -17.37 -17.18 -0.18
C ASP A 225 -16.63 -17.62 1.10
N GLU A 226 -15.40 -18.13 0.97
CA GLU A 226 -14.42 -18.11 2.05
C GLU A 226 -12.99 -17.95 1.45
N ASP A 227 -12.23 -17.00 1.97
CA ASP A 227 -10.85 -16.60 1.58
C ASP A 227 -10.66 -15.66 0.36
N ASN A 228 -11.03 -14.39 0.51
CA ASN A 228 -10.65 -13.31 -0.41
C ASN A 228 -9.13 -13.08 -0.55
N LEU A 229 -8.29 -13.53 0.41
CA LEU A 229 -6.84 -13.38 0.28
C LEU A 229 -6.22 -14.51 -0.55
N SER A 230 -6.68 -15.76 -0.40
CA SER A 230 -6.13 -16.92 -1.10
C SER A 230 -6.57 -16.96 -2.58
N SER A 231 -7.77 -16.46 -2.89
CA SER A 231 -8.28 -16.31 -4.26
C SER A 231 -7.56 -15.21 -5.04
N VAL A 232 -7.25 -14.07 -4.40
CA VAL A 232 -6.39 -13.00 -4.96
C VAL A 232 -4.94 -13.49 -5.17
N LEU A 233 -4.42 -14.33 -4.26
CA LEU A 233 -3.09 -14.94 -4.40
C LEU A 233 -3.04 -15.97 -5.56
N ARG A 234 -4.11 -16.77 -5.76
CA ARG A 234 -4.20 -17.74 -6.87
C ARG A 234 -4.35 -17.10 -8.25
N GLN A 235 -5.03 -15.97 -8.38
CA GLN A 235 -5.17 -15.27 -9.68
C GLN A 235 -3.84 -14.71 -10.23
N ARG A 236 -2.81 -14.54 -9.38
CA ARG A 236 -1.45 -14.11 -9.79
C ARG A 236 -0.59 -15.21 -10.41
N ALA A 237 -1.11 -16.44 -10.57
CA ALA A 237 -0.33 -17.62 -10.93
C ALA A 237 0.16 -17.69 -12.40
N LYS A 238 -0.28 -16.79 -13.29
CA LYS A 238 0.22 -16.70 -14.67
C LYS A 238 0.53 -15.24 -14.99
N MET A 239 1.72 -14.98 -15.55
CA MET A 239 2.03 -13.68 -16.17
C MET A 239 0.89 -13.32 -17.12
N PRO A 240 0.10 -12.27 -16.83
CA PRO A 240 -0.99 -11.91 -17.71
C PRO A 240 -0.37 -11.38 -19.00
N TRP A 241 -0.39 -12.19 -20.06
CA TRP A 241 0.05 -11.77 -21.40
C TRP A 241 -0.60 -10.48 -21.86
N ARG A 242 -1.80 -10.18 -21.34
CA ARG A 242 -2.50 -8.90 -21.51
C ARG A 242 -1.69 -7.70 -21.00
N ALA A 243 -1.00 -7.82 -19.87
CA ALA A 243 -0.20 -6.73 -19.30
C ALA A 243 1.07 -6.48 -20.13
N CYS A 244 1.76 -7.56 -20.54
CA CYS A 244 2.90 -7.46 -21.45
C CYS A 244 2.47 -6.86 -22.80
N GLY A 245 1.34 -7.32 -23.35
CA GLY A 245 0.75 -6.74 -24.56
C GLY A 245 0.42 -5.26 -24.40
N LYS A 246 -0.11 -4.84 -23.24
CA LYS A 246 -0.40 -3.42 -23.00
C LYS A 246 0.88 -2.58 -22.93
N TYR A 247 1.91 -3.06 -22.22
CA TYR A 247 3.22 -2.39 -22.14
C TYR A 247 3.84 -2.23 -23.54
N LEU A 248 3.90 -3.31 -24.33
CA LEU A 248 4.44 -3.28 -25.68
C LEU A 248 3.59 -2.43 -26.64
N SER A 249 2.26 -2.42 -26.49
CA SER A 249 1.40 -1.56 -27.30
C SER A 249 1.62 -0.06 -27.00
N SER A 250 1.96 0.29 -25.76
CA SER A 250 2.25 1.67 -25.36
C SER A 250 3.55 2.22 -25.94
N ALA A 251 4.48 1.37 -26.37
CA ALA A 251 5.68 1.80 -27.10
C ALA A 251 5.32 2.45 -28.45
N GLY A 252 4.20 2.01 -29.02
CA GLY A 252 3.67 2.46 -30.30
C GLY A 252 4.17 1.63 -31.48
N CYS A 253 3.45 1.76 -32.60
CA CYS A 253 3.64 0.93 -33.79
C CYS A 253 4.99 1.14 -34.50
N LEU A 254 5.67 2.28 -34.30
CA LEU A 254 6.95 2.58 -34.96
C LEU A 254 8.17 2.15 -34.15
N LEU A 255 8.19 2.40 -32.84
CA LEU A 255 9.35 2.13 -32.00
C LEU A 255 9.51 0.64 -31.67
N LEU A 256 8.39 -0.08 -31.51
CA LEU A 256 8.41 -1.51 -31.23
C LEU A 256 9.10 -2.34 -32.34
N PRO A 257 8.70 -2.24 -33.62
CA PRO A 257 9.42 -2.96 -34.67
C PRO A 257 10.86 -2.47 -34.82
N LEU A 258 11.11 -1.16 -34.69
CA LEU A 258 12.49 -0.62 -34.73
C LEU A 258 13.38 -1.28 -33.65
N LEU A 259 12.87 -1.44 -32.43
CA LEU A 259 13.57 -2.10 -31.33
C LEU A 259 13.83 -3.58 -31.63
N ILE A 260 12.84 -4.31 -32.15
CA ILE A 260 13.00 -5.74 -32.49
C ILE A 260 14.01 -5.91 -33.64
N PHE A 261 13.86 -5.16 -34.73
CA PHE A 261 14.74 -5.26 -35.90
C PHE A 261 16.18 -4.86 -35.56
N SER A 262 16.37 -3.78 -34.82
CA SER A 262 17.72 -3.32 -34.43
C SER A 262 18.43 -4.35 -33.55
N GLN A 263 17.72 -5.01 -32.63
CA GLN A 263 18.30 -6.08 -31.80
C GLN A 263 18.64 -7.33 -32.62
N LEU A 264 17.73 -7.80 -33.48
CA LEU A 264 18.02 -8.94 -34.36
C LEU A 264 19.22 -8.66 -35.27
N PHE A 265 19.30 -7.45 -35.83
CA PHE A 265 20.39 -7.05 -36.70
C PHE A 265 21.72 -6.98 -35.95
N LYS A 266 21.74 -6.38 -34.74
CA LYS A 266 22.93 -6.38 -33.87
C LYS A 266 23.43 -7.80 -33.60
N HIS A 267 22.54 -8.71 -33.20
CA HIS A 267 22.92 -10.10 -32.91
C HIS A 267 23.41 -10.85 -34.15
N THR A 268 22.83 -10.57 -35.32
CA THR A 268 23.31 -11.12 -36.60
C THR A 268 24.74 -10.67 -36.91
N VAL A 269 25.04 -9.38 -36.70
CA VAL A 269 26.38 -8.83 -36.89
C VAL A 269 27.38 -9.42 -35.89
N MET A 270 26.99 -9.61 -34.62
CA MET A 270 27.87 -10.27 -33.63
C MET A 270 28.25 -11.69 -34.06
N VAL A 271 27.29 -12.50 -34.52
CA VAL A 271 27.59 -13.84 -35.05
C VAL A 271 28.46 -13.77 -36.31
N ALA A 272 28.24 -12.79 -37.19
CA ALA A 272 29.04 -12.59 -38.39
C ALA A 272 30.50 -12.23 -38.07
N ILE A 273 30.76 -11.46 -37.01
CA ILE A 273 32.12 -11.14 -36.53
C ILE A 273 32.85 -12.43 -36.12
N ASP A 274 32.21 -13.26 -35.28
CA ASP A 274 32.80 -14.51 -34.80
C ASP A 274 33.03 -15.51 -35.95
N TYR A 275 32.05 -15.64 -36.85
CA TYR A 275 32.18 -16.49 -38.04
C TYR A 275 33.30 -16.01 -38.98
N TRP A 276 33.41 -14.71 -39.21
CA TRP A 276 34.46 -14.14 -40.06
C TRP A 276 35.85 -14.38 -39.45
N LEU A 277 35.99 -14.26 -38.13
CA LEU A 277 37.22 -14.56 -37.41
C LEU A 277 37.59 -16.06 -37.53
N ALA A 278 36.61 -16.96 -37.40
CA ALA A 278 36.82 -18.40 -37.59
C ALA A 278 37.27 -18.73 -39.03
N LYS A 279 36.66 -18.09 -40.04
CA LYS A 279 37.07 -18.24 -41.44
C LYS A 279 38.48 -17.70 -41.68
N TRP A 280 38.78 -16.50 -41.19
CA TRP A 280 40.09 -15.89 -41.34
C TRP A 280 41.21 -16.76 -40.74
N THR A 281 40.99 -17.29 -39.55
CA THR A 281 41.95 -18.16 -38.88
C THR A 281 42.11 -19.51 -39.57
N SER A 282 41.03 -20.13 -40.04
CA SER A 282 41.07 -21.37 -40.82
C SER A 282 41.89 -21.23 -42.11
N ASP A 283 41.60 -20.19 -42.91
CA ASP A 283 42.29 -19.94 -44.17
C ASP A 283 43.78 -19.62 -43.93
N ALA A 284 44.10 -18.87 -42.87
CA ALA A 284 45.49 -18.57 -42.48
C ALA A 284 46.26 -19.83 -42.02
N ILE A 285 45.60 -20.76 -41.33
CA ILE A 285 46.21 -22.03 -40.90
C ILE A 285 46.43 -22.95 -42.11
N GLN A 286 45.47 -23.05 -43.02
CA GLN A 286 45.61 -23.88 -44.22
C GLN A 286 46.80 -23.45 -45.08
N VAL A 287 46.98 -22.15 -45.31
CA VAL A 287 48.13 -21.64 -46.09
C VAL A 287 49.47 -21.91 -45.39
N LYS A 288 49.53 -21.86 -44.05
CA LYS A 288 50.74 -22.26 -43.30
C LYS A 288 51.06 -23.74 -43.48
N ILE A 289 50.06 -24.62 -43.40
CA ILE A 289 50.23 -26.07 -43.57
C ILE A 289 50.68 -26.40 -45.01
N GLU A 290 50.12 -25.72 -46.02
CA GLU A 290 50.54 -25.90 -47.41
C GLU A 290 51.96 -25.40 -47.69
N ALA A 291 52.37 -24.30 -47.05
CA ALA A 291 53.73 -23.78 -47.15
C ALA A 291 54.77 -24.72 -46.51
N GLU A 292 54.45 -25.35 -45.37
CA GLU A 292 55.30 -26.37 -44.74
C GLU A 292 55.41 -27.64 -45.60
N LYS A 293 54.32 -28.09 -46.24
CA LYS A 293 54.34 -29.26 -47.13
C LYS A 293 55.15 -29.04 -48.42
N ARG A 294 55.23 -27.80 -48.93
CA ARG A 294 55.89 -27.50 -50.22
C ARG A 294 57.36 -27.10 -50.11
N ASN A 295 58.00 -27.11 -48.92
CA ASN A 295 59.36 -26.58 -48.73
C ASN A 295 59.54 -25.21 -49.43
N CYS A 296 58.61 -24.25 -49.24
CA CYS A 296 58.71 -22.92 -49.85
C CYS A 296 59.95 -22.18 -49.29
N SER A 297 61.11 -22.31 -49.95
CA SER A 297 62.25 -21.43 -49.75
C SER A 297 62.21 -20.28 -50.77
N LEU A 298 62.01 -19.06 -50.27
CA LEU A 298 62.51 -17.82 -50.89
C LEU A 298 62.03 -17.42 -52.30
N ILE A 299 60.81 -17.75 -52.72
CA ILE A 299 60.12 -17.03 -53.82
C ILE A 299 58.72 -16.59 -53.37
N GLN A 300 58.38 -15.38 -53.77
CA GLN A 300 57.47 -14.39 -53.18
C GLN A 300 55.98 -14.74 -53.06
N ASP A 301 55.56 -15.97 -53.35
CA ASP A 301 54.14 -16.31 -53.58
C ASP A 301 53.45 -17.07 -52.43
N CYS A 302 54.17 -17.44 -51.36
CA CYS A 302 53.57 -18.16 -50.20
C CYS A 302 53.10 -17.19 -49.06
N ARG A 303 52.90 -15.88 -49.30
CA ARG A 303 52.37 -14.93 -48.28
C ARG A 303 50.84 -14.85 -48.32
N PHE A 304 50.17 -15.27 -47.24
CA PHE A 304 48.74 -15.04 -47.05
C PHE A 304 48.42 -13.54 -46.96
N ASN A 305 47.50 -13.06 -47.79
CA ASN A 305 47.12 -11.65 -47.79
C ASN A 305 46.11 -11.36 -46.68
N HIS A 306 46.61 -11.03 -45.49
CA HIS A 306 45.79 -10.65 -44.33
C HIS A 306 44.96 -9.37 -44.55
N SER A 307 45.36 -8.51 -45.50
CA SER A 307 44.78 -7.16 -45.68
C SER A 307 43.26 -7.19 -45.91
N ASN A 308 42.78 -8.06 -46.80
CA ASN A 308 41.34 -8.13 -47.13
C ASN A 308 40.49 -8.60 -45.95
N TYR A 309 40.97 -9.58 -45.17
CA TYR A 309 40.25 -10.09 -44.00
C TYR A 309 40.19 -9.05 -42.89
N THR A 310 41.29 -8.32 -42.64
CA THR A 310 41.36 -7.27 -41.62
C THR A 310 40.44 -6.08 -41.95
N ILE A 311 40.31 -5.70 -43.23
CA ILE A 311 39.41 -4.63 -43.66
C ILE A 311 37.95 -5.01 -43.37
N VAL A 312 37.52 -6.20 -43.80
CA VAL A 312 36.13 -6.66 -43.56
C VAL A 312 35.86 -6.84 -42.07
N PHE A 313 36.80 -7.39 -41.31
CA PHE A 313 36.68 -7.54 -39.86
C PHE A 313 36.54 -6.18 -39.16
N SER A 314 37.35 -5.20 -39.54
CA SER A 314 37.27 -3.83 -39.00
C SER A 314 35.90 -3.19 -39.29
N ILE A 315 35.38 -3.34 -40.51
CA ILE A 315 34.06 -2.82 -40.89
C ILE A 315 32.95 -3.48 -40.06
N LEU A 316 32.99 -4.80 -39.88
CA LEU A 316 32.00 -5.54 -39.08
C LEU A 316 32.05 -5.13 -37.61
N CYS A 317 33.24 -4.96 -37.03
CA CYS A 317 33.41 -4.48 -35.66
C CYS A 317 32.88 -3.06 -35.47
N CYS A 318 33.20 -2.13 -36.39
CA CYS A 318 32.65 -0.78 -36.37
C CYS A 318 31.12 -0.79 -36.46
N LEU A 319 30.55 -1.60 -37.37
CA LEU A 319 29.11 -1.77 -37.49
C LEU A 319 28.48 -2.33 -36.20
N GLY A 320 29.12 -3.32 -35.57
CA GLY A 320 28.68 -3.90 -34.30
C GLY A 320 28.61 -2.88 -33.16
N ILE A 321 29.63 -2.02 -33.03
CA ILE A 321 29.67 -0.94 -32.02
C ILE A 321 28.54 0.07 -32.27
N VAL A 322 28.36 0.51 -33.52
CA VAL A 322 27.29 1.45 -33.89
C VAL A 322 25.91 0.86 -33.59
N LEU A 323 25.67 -0.40 -33.97
CA LEU A 323 24.40 -1.07 -33.69
C LEU A 323 24.17 -1.28 -32.20
N CYS A 324 25.21 -1.58 -31.43
CA CYS A 324 25.11 -1.66 -29.97
C CYS A 324 24.58 -0.35 -29.39
N LEU A 325 25.20 0.78 -29.77
CA LEU A 325 24.79 2.12 -29.33
C LEU A 325 23.36 2.46 -29.76
N VAL A 326 22.99 2.19 -31.02
CA VAL A 326 21.63 2.39 -31.53
C VAL A 326 20.62 1.58 -30.72
N THR A 327 20.93 0.31 -30.40
CA THR A 327 20.01 -0.54 -29.65
C THR A 327 19.84 -0.10 -28.20
N SER A 328 20.91 0.31 -27.51
CA SER A 328 20.81 0.82 -26.14
C SER A 328 19.98 2.11 -26.07
N ILE A 329 20.19 3.04 -27.00
CA ILE A 329 19.39 4.26 -27.09
C ILE A 329 17.92 3.93 -27.41
N ALA A 330 17.66 3.00 -28.33
CA ALA A 330 16.29 2.62 -28.70
C ALA A 330 15.50 2.01 -27.53
N VAL A 331 16.15 1.20 -26.69
CA VAL A 331 15.52 0.61 -25.49
C VAL A 331 15.17 1.70 -24.48
N GLU A 332 16.11 2.56 -24.12
CA GLU A 332 15.89 3.65 -23.16
C GLU A 332 14.80 4.62 -23.62
N TRP A 333 14.84 5.01 -24.90
CA TRP A 333 13.81 5.87 -25.49
C TRP A 333 12.43 5.22 -25.47
N THR A 334 12.36 3.91 -25.71
CA THR A 334 11.11 3.16 -25.64
C THR A 334 10.59 3.10 -24.20
N GLY A 335 11.46 2.84 -23.23
CA GLY A 335 11.14 2.85 -21.80
C GLY A 335 10.52 4.17 -21.36
N LEU A 336 11.21 5.28 -21.61
CA LEU A 336 10.74 6.63 -21.26
C LEU A 336 9.37 6.96 -21.87
N LYS A 337 9.17 6.60 -23.15
CA LYS A 337 7.88 6.84 -23.81
C LYS A 337 6.76 6.02 -23.20
N VAL A 338 7.01 4.73 -22.92
CA VAL A 338 6.01 3.85 -22.31
C VAL A 338 5.63 4.33 -20.91
N THR A 339 6.60 4.69 -20.07
CA THR A 339 6.34 5.24 -18.73
C THR A 339 5.48 6.49 -18.82
N LYS A 340 5.81 7.43 -19.72
CA LYS A 340 5.05 8.68 -19.89
C LYS A 340 3.59 8.43 -20.29
N GLU A 341 3.35 7.53 -21.25
CA GLU A 341 1.99 7.21 -21.71
C GLU A 341 1.19 6.46 -20.64
N LEU A 342 1.80 5.51 -19.93
CA LEU A 342 1.14 4.78 -18.85
C LEU A 342 0.81 5.70 -17.67
N HIS A 343 1.74 6.56 -17.25
CA HIS A 343 1.52 7.51 -16.17
C HIS A 343 0.39 8.50 -16.52
N LYS A 344 0.40 9.08 -17.74
CA LYS A 344 -0.66 9.98 -18.20
C LYS A 344 -2.01 9.27 -18.28
N SER A 345 -2.05 8.03 -18.75
CA SER A 345 -3.28 7.24 -18.81
C SER A 345 -3.81 6.90 -17.42
N LEU A 346 -2.94 6.54 -16.48
CA LEU A 346 -3.30 6.28 -15.09
C LEU A 346 -3.86 7.54 -14.42
N LEU A 347 -3.16 8.67 -14.54
CA LEU A 347 -3.57 9.94 -13.96
C LEU A 347 -4.95 10.38 -14.47
N ASN A 348 -5.15 10.35 -15.79
CA ASN A 348 -6.43 10.74 -16.39
C ASN A 348 -7.58 9.84 -15.92
N LYS A 349 -7.35 8.53 -15.77
CA LYS A 349 -8.39 7.60 -15.30
C LYS A 349 -8.73 7.81 -13.82
N VAL A 350 -7.73 8.08 -12.98
CA VAL A 350 -7.95 8.32 -11.55
C VAL A 350 -8.66 9.64 -11.31
N ILE A 351 -8.29 10.71 -12.01
CA ILE A 351 -8.95 12.04 -11.88
C ILE A 351 -10.42 11.97 -12.31
N LEU A 352 -10.75 11.15 -13.31
CA LEU A 352 -12.12 10.98 -13.81
C LEU A 352 -12.92 9.93 -13.03
N ALA A 353 -12.34 9.30 -12.01
CA ALA A 353 -13.03 8.29 -11.21
C ALA A 353 -14.07 8.93 -10.26
N PRO A 354 -15.21 8.28 -10.02
CA PRO A 354 -16.23 8.77 -9.08
C PRO A 354 -15.74 8.74 -7.64
N MET A 355 -16.30 9.58 -6.76
CA MET A 355 -15.91 9.67 -5.34
C MET A 355 -15.99 8.31 -4.61
N ARG A 356 -16.93 7.45 -4.99
CA ARG A 356 -17.05 6.08 -4.46
C ARG A 356 -15.76 5.26 -4.60
N PHE A 357 -14.98 5.47 -5.67
CA PHE A 357 -13.69 4.80 -5.84
C PHE A 357 -12.69 5.22 -4.74
N PHE A 358 -12.66 6.50 -4.37
CA PHE A 358 -11.76 7.03 -3.34
C PHE A 358 -12.20 6.69 -1.92
N GLU A 359 -13.50 6.49 -1.69
CA GLU A 359 -14.01 6.06 -0.39
C GLU A 359 -13.76 4.57 -0.13
N THR A 360 -13.81 3.74 -1.18
CA THR A 360 -13.63 2.29 -1.09
C THR A 360 -12.17 1.84 -1.22
N THR A 361 -11.35 2.59 -1.94
CA THR A 361 -9.94 2.23 -2.18
C THR A 361 -9.04 2.99 -1.21
N PRO A 362 -8.23 2.30 -0.38
CA PRO A 362 -7.28 2.98 0.51
C PRO A 362 -6.35 3.92 -0.26
N LEU A 363 -6.16 5.15 0.26
CA LEU A 363 -5.31 6.16 -0.37
C LEU A 363 -3.87 5.66 -0.58
N GLY A 364 -3.38 4.83 0.35
CA GLY A 364 -2.06 4.21 0.25
C GLY A 364 -1.89 3.35 -1.00
N ASN A 365 -2.93 2.63 -1.45
CA ASN A 365 -2.86 1.81 -2.66
C ASN A 365 -2.76 2.66 -3.93
N ILE A 366 -3.50 3.78 -3.98
CA ILE A 366 -3.44 4.73 -5.10
C ILE A 366 -2.05 5.37 -5.13
N LEU A 367 -1.55 5.83 -3.99
CA LEU A 367 -0.21 6.44 -3.89
C LEU A 367 0.90 5.46 -4.28
N ASN A 368 0.81 4.20 -3.84
CA ASN A 368 1.78 3.16 -4.16
C ASN A 368 1.86 2.90 -5.68
N ARG A 369 0.73 2.98 -6.38
CA ARG A 369 0.67 2.85 -7.85
C ARG A 369 1.39 4.00 -8.57
N PHE A 370 1.24 5.23 -8.07
CA PHE A 370 1.93 6.41 -8.63
C PHE A 370 3.41 6.49 -8.23
N SER A 371 3.80 5.90 -7.10
CA SER A 371 5.17 5.92 -6.59
C SER A 371 5.92 4.64 -6.95
N ALA A 372 5.73 3.55 -6.21
CA ALA A 372 6.54 2.35 -6.34
C ALA A 372 6.35 1.62 -7.68
N ASP A 373 5.09 1.38 -8.10
CA ASP A 373 4.85 0.66 -9.36
C ASP A 373 5.34 1.47 -10.57
N THR A 374 5.13 2.79 -10.56
CA THR A 374 5.64 3.67 -11.63
C THR A 374 7.17 3.70 -11.64
N ASN A 375 7.82 3.71 -10.48
CA ASN A 375 9.28 3.61 -10.37
C ASN A 375 9.82 2.28 -10.91
N ILE A 376 9.14 1.17 -10.65
CA ILE A 376 9.50 -0.14 -11.21
C ILE A 376 9.40 -0.12 -12.75
N ILE A 377 8.32 0.44 -13.28
CA ILE A 377 8.11 0.56 -14.74
C ILE A 377 9.19 1.42 -15.39
N ASP A 378 9.62 2.48 -14.73
CA ASP A 378 10.58 3.44 -15.27
C ASP A 378 12.02 2.93 -15.21
N GLN A 379 12.47 2.46 -14.03
CA GLN A 379 13.87 2.14 -13.80
C GLN A 379 14.23 0.68 -14.08
N HIS A 380 13.33 -0.26 -13.74
CA HIS A 380 13.66 -1.68 -13.72
C HIS A 380 13.23 -2.42 -14.99
N ILE A 381 12.04 -2.11 -15.53
CA ILE A 381 11.50 -2.83 -16.69
C ILE A 381 12.38 -2.68 -17.94
N PRO A 382 12.83 -1.48 -18.36
CA PRO A 382 13.64 -1.33 -19.57
C PRO A 382 14.95 -2.12 -19.51
N ALA A 383 15.70 -2.00 -18.41
CA ALA A 383 16.95 -2.72 -18.20
C ALA A 383 16.75 -4.24 -18.13
N THR A 384 15.69 -4.70 -17.46
CA THR A 384 15.36 -6.13 -17.39
C THR A 384 14.95 -6.68 -18.74
N LEU A 385 14.16 -5.92 -19.52
CA LEU A 385 13.75 -6.29 -20.88
C LEU A 385 14.96 -6.39 -21.81
N GLU A 386 15.89 -5.44 -21.74
CA GLU A 386 17.15 -5.50 -22.48
C GLU A 386 17.95 -6.76 -22.13
N CYS A 387 18.13 -7.02 -20.83
CA CYS A 387 18.86 -8.19 -20.35
C CYS A 387 18.21 -9.50 -20.80
N LEU A 388 16.87 -9.57 -20.77
CA LEU A 388 16.12 -10.73 -21.24
C LEU A 388 16.29 -10.95 -22.74
N ILE A 389 16.10 -9.90 -23.55
CA ILE A 389 16.25 -9.97 -25.02
C ILE A 389 17.70 -10.37 -25.36
N ARG A 390 18.69 -9.75 -24.73
CA ARG A 390 20.11 -10.05 -24.95
C ARG A 390 20.43 -11.50 -24.60
N SER A 391 20.00 -11.99 -23.44
CA SER A 391 20.33 -13.34 -22.97
C SER A 391 19.62 -14.41 -23.81
N THR A 392 18.37 -14.18 -24.20
CA THR A 392 17.60 -15.10 -25.05
C THR A 392 18.17 -15.15 -26.47
N LEU A 393 18.45 -14.00 -27.10
CA LEU A 393 19.05 -13.96 -28.43
C LEU A 393 20.46 -14.55 -28.44
N LEU A 394 21.28 -14.32 -27.41
CA LEU A 394 22.62 -14.89 -27.30
C LEU A 394 22.58 -16.41 -27.13
N CYS A 395 21.63 -16.93 -26.35
CA CYS A 395 21.41 -18.37 -26.22
C CYS A 395 20.98 -19.00 -27.55
N VAL A 396 20.01 -18.39 -28.24
CA VAL A 396 19.53 -18.86 -29.55
C VAL A 396 20.65 -18.80 -30.59
N SER A 397 21.43 -17.72 -30.63
CA SER A 397 22.54 -17.59 -31.58
C SER A 397 23.64 -18.62 -31.31
N ALA A 398 23.99 -18.87 -30.05
CA ALA A 398 24.99 -19.88 -29.70
C ALA A 398 24.54 -21.29 -30.11
N LEU A 399 23.29 -21.66 -29.82
CA LEU A 399 22.72 -22.94 -30.23
C LEU A 399 22.64 -23.08 -31.76
N ALA A 400 22.33 -22.01 -32.47
CA ALA A 400 22.30 -21.99 -33.94
C ALA A 400 23.69 -22.22 -34.54
N VAL A 401 24.73 -21.54 -34.01
CA VAL A 401 26.11 -21.71 -34.47
C VAL A 401 26.61 -23.14 -34.21
N ILE A 402 26.37 -23.69 -33.02
CA ILE A 402 26.76 -25.09 -32.69
C ILE A 402 26.03 -26.08 -33.60
N SER A 403 24.75 -25.87 -33.88
CA SER A 403 23.96 -26.73 -34.76
C SER A 403 24.42 -26.65 -36.22
N TYR A 404 24.88 -25.48 -36.66
CA TYR A 404 25.46 -25.29 -37.99
C TYR A 404 26.81 -26.01 -38.13
N VAL A 405 27.70 -25.89 -37.13
CA VAL A 405 29.03 -26.53 -37.15
C VAL A 405 28.94 -28.04 -36.94
N THR A 406 28.05 -28.49 -36.05
CA THR A 406 27.86 -29.91 -35.68
C THR A 406 26.39 -30.31 -35.75
N PRO A 407 25.85 -30.69 -36.94
CA PRO A 407 24.43 -31.04 -37.08
C PRO A 407 23.95 -32.19 -36.19
N VAL A 408 24.85 -33.12 -35.86
CA VAL A 408 24.56 -34.26 -34.96
C VAL A 408 24.21 -33.79 -33.53
N PHE A 409 24.68 -32.62 -33.09
CA PHE A 409 24.36 -32.04 -31.78
C PHE A 409 22.84 -31.83 -31.57
N LEU A 410 22.08 -31.66 -32.66
CA LEU A 410 20.63 -31.41 -32.59
C LEU A 410 19.87 -32.58 -31.94
N ILE A 411 20.38 -33.81 -32.05
CA ILE A 411 19.82 -34.99 -31.38
C ILE A 411 20.01 -34.89 -29.86
N ALA A 412 21.18 -34.43 -29.41
CA ALA A 412 21.49 -34.24 -28.00
C ALA A 412 20.82 -33.00 -27.39
N LEU A 413 20.49 -32.00 -28.21
CA LEU A 413 19.82 -30.76 -27.79
C LEU A 413 18.40 -31.02 -27.29
N VAL A 414 17.66 -31.96 -27.89
CA VAL A 414 16.26 -32.26 -27.51
C VAL A 414 16.12 -32.69 -26.04
N PRO A 415 16.83 -33.72 -25.53
CA PRO A 415 16.71 -34.11 -24.12
C PRO A 415 17.23 -33.02 -23.17
N LEU A 416 18.28 -32.27 -23.54
CA LEU A 416 18.78 -31.14 -22.75
C LEU A 416 17.75 -30.01 -22.64
N ALA A 417 17.07 -29.67 -23.73
CA ALA A 417 16.02 -28.65 -23.75
C ALA A 417 14.81 -29.05 -22.90
N VAL A 418 14.43 -30.34 -22.92
CA VAL A 418 13.36 -30.86 -22.06
C VAL A 418 13.76 -30.77 -20.58
N ALA A 419 14.97 -31.18 -20.22
CA ALA A 419 15.46 -31.07 -18.85
C ALA A 419 15.51 -29.60 -18.38
N TYR A 420 16.03 -28.69 -19.21
CA TYR A 420 16.05 -27.26 -18.93
C TYR A 420 14.63 -26.68 -18.76
N TYR A 421 13.69 -27.08 -19.60
CA TYR A 421 12.29 -26.66 -19.49
C TYR A 421 11.68 -27.04 -18.14
N PHE A 422 11.92 -28.27 -17.66
CA PHE A 422 11.44 -28.69 -16.34
C PHE A 422 12.08 -27.89 -15.21
N ILE A 423 13.42 -27.71 -15.23
CA ILE A 423 14.13 -26.91 -14.24
C ILE A 423 13.57 -25.47 -14.21
N GLN A 424 13.41 -24.85 -15.38
CA GLN A 424 12.86 -23.49 -15.50
C GLN A 424 11.43 -23.42 -14.98
N LYS A 425 10.60 -24.43 -15.24
CA LYS A 425 9.22 -24.51 -14.75
C LYS A 425 9.17 -24.57 -13.22
N TYR A 426 9.94 -25.45 -12.59
CA TYR A 426 9.97 -25.57 -11.12
C TYR A 426 10.55 -24.33 -10.45
N PHE A 427 11.68 -23.81 -10.96
CA PHE A 427 12.31 -22.62 -10.42
C PHE A 427 11.38 -21.40 -10.45
N ARG A 428 10.66 -21.17 -11.55
CA ARG A 428 9.75 -20.03 -11.69
C ARG A 428 8.59 -20.05 -10.69
N VAL A 429 8.06 -21.23 -10.37
CA VAL A 429 6.99 -21.36 -9.38
C VAL A 429 7.54 -21.05 -7.99
N ALA A 430 8.62 -21.73 -7.59
CA ALA A 430 9.23 -21.54 -6.27
C ALA A 430 9.72 -20.09 -6.04
N SER A 431 10.43 -19.50 -7.00
CA SER A 431 10.95 -18.14 -6.89
C SER A 431 9.84 -17.10 -6.76
N ARG A 432 8.72 -17.28 -7.48
CA ARG A 432 7.60 -16.34 -7.39
C ARG A 432 6.91 -16.42 -6.04
N ASP A 433 6.62 -17.65 -5.58
CA ASP A 433 5.91 -17.84 -4.32
C ASP A 433 6.77 -17.35 -3.14
N LEU A 434 8.09 -17.52 -3.22
CA LEU A 434 9.04 -16.96 -2.24
C LEU A 434 9.09 -15.42 -2.28
N GLN A 435 9.12 -14.80 -3.47
CA GLN A 435 9.08 -13.33 -3.59
C GLN A 435 7.78 -12.76 -3.02
N GLN A 436 6.64 -13.42 -3.27
CA GLN A 436 5.35 -13.00 -2.71
C GLN A 436 5.33 -13.12 -1.19
N LEU A 437 5.92 -14.19 -0.64
CA LEU A 437 6.05 -14.36 0.80
C LEU A 437 6.89 -13.24 1.39
N ASP A 438 8.05 -12.91 0.79
CA ASP A 438 8.92 -11.83 1.22
C ASP A 438 8.18 -10.47 1.24
N ASP A 439 7.54 -10.10 0.13
CA ASP A 439 6.76 -8.87 0.01
C ASP A 439 5.60 -8.81 1.06
N SER A 440 4.92 -9.95 1.28
CA SER A 440 3.79 -10.04 2.21
C SER A 440 4.20 -9.97 3.69
N THR A 441 5.43 -10.35 4.02
CA THR A 441 5.94 -10.36 5.39
C THR A 441 6.59 -9.03 5.78
N GLN A 442 7.17 -8.30 4.82
CA GLN A 442 7.79 -7.00 5.08
C GLN A 442 6.75 -5.88 5.32
N LEU A 443 5.62 -5.90 4.62
CA LEU A 443 4.62 -4.83 4.69
C LEU A 443 3.95 -4.70 6.08
N PRO A 444 3.50 -5.79 6.77
CA PRO A 444 2.98 -5.70 8.13
C PRO A 444 3.98 -5.13 9.13
N LEU A 445 5.27 -5.46 8.98
CA LEU A 445 6.32 -4.98 9.87
C LEU A 445 6.48 -3.45 9.76
N LEU A 446 6.48 -2.90 8.55
CA LEU A 446 6.52 -1.45 8.33
C LEU A 446 5.27 -0.74 8.88
N SER A 447 4.08 -1.33 8.67
CA SER A 447 2.82 -0.82 9.23
C SER A 447 2.86 -0.75 10.75
N HIS A 448 3.31 -1.83 11.38
CA HIS A 448 3.45 -1.90 12.83
C HIS A 448 4.40 -0.81 13.37
N PHE A 449 5.51 -0.53 12.68
CA PHE A 449 6.40 0.58 13.03
C PHE A 449 5.70 1.94 12.91
N SER A 450 4.98 2.18 11.81
CA SER A 450 4.25 3.44 11.61
C SER A 450 3.20 3.67 12.71
N GLU A 451 2.37 2.65 12.97
CA GLU A 451 1.34 2.69 14.01
C GLU A 451 1.94 2.92 15.40
N THR A 452 3.09 2.31 15.69
CA THR A 452 3.81 2.50 16.97
C THR A 452 4.31 3.93 17.14
N VAL A 453 4.80 4.56 16.06
CA VAL A 453 5.29 5.95 16.09
C VAL A 453 4.15 6.94 16.29
N GLU A 454 3.03 6.74 15.60
CA GLU A 454 1.84 7.59 15.76
C GLU A 454 1.23 7.46 17.16
N GLY A 455 1.18 6.23 17.70
CA GLY A 455 0.62 5.91 19.01
C GLY A 455 1.58 6.07 20.20
N LEU A 456 2.78 6.60 19.99
CA LEU A 456 3.88 6.51 20.95
C LEU A 456 3.52 7.06 22.35
N THR A 457 2.77 8.16 22.40
CA THR A 457 2.32 8.78 23.66
C THR A 457 1.35 7.87 24.41
N THR A 458 0.39 7.28 23.70
CA THR A 458 -0.58 6.33 24.24
C THR A 458 0.11 5.06 24.75
N ILE A 459 1.03 4.49 23.97
CA ILE A 459 1.78 3.29 24.37
C ILE A 459 2.61 3.54 25.64
N ARG A 460 3.25 4.71 25.74
CA ARG A 460 4.06 5.09 26.91
C ARG A 460 3.22 5.41 28.14
N ALA A 461 1.99 5.92 27.99
CA ALA A 461 1.11 6.21 29.11
C ALA A 461 0.71 4.95 29.88
N LEU A 462 0.63 3.82 29.18
CA LEU A 462 0.14 2.54 29.71
C LEU A 462 1.18 1.72 30.49
N ARG A 463 2.39 2.25 30.72
CA ARG A 463 3.49 1.56 31.40
C ARG A 463 3.99 2.30 32.64
#